data_AF-A0A965RAP8-F1
#
_entry.id   AF-A0A965RAP8-F1
#
_cell.length_a   1.000
_cell.length_b   1.000
_cell.length_c   1.000
_cell.angle_alpha   90.00
_cell.angle_beta   90.00
_cell.angle_gamma   90.00
#
_symmetry.space_group_name_H-M   'P 1'
#
loop_
_entity.id
_entity.type
_entity.pdbx_description
1 polymer ?
#
loop_
_entity_poly.entity_id
_entity_poly.type
_entity_poly.pdbx_seq_one_letter_code
_entity_poly.pdbx_strand_id
1 'polypeptide(L)'
;MNANVEKGLPPAAGGMKGVLARPPWPGLMAFVIVFVVQALGHTVMIMMEDIWPGPGYVYESAIGMGLFGAVLLWLGMRNTHEVAATWYGFWAGTFLWTGWVEFAFVWSAQVLGVPDLMDPYYPGAIATKAEYLVMMSSIGVMGATLVYFLFNKETKCNFFIWFQRRLRLKTGKPNPSHERNFAGITALETIYVIW
;
A
#
# COMPACT_ATOMS: atom_id res chain seq x y z
N MET A 1 -19.23 -1.77 35.45
CA MET A 1 -18.65 -0.46 35.82
C MET A 1 -17.18 -0.46 35.43
N ASN A 2 -16.78 0.41 34.52
CA ASN A 2 -15.46 1.08 34.47
C ASN A 2 -15.48 2.10 33.33
N ALA A 3 -16.02 3.27 33.67
CA ALA A 3 -16.19 4.46 32.85
C ALA A 3 -14.87 5.25 32.72
N ASN A 4 -13.80 4.65 32.19
CA ASN A 4 -12.48 5.29 32.16
C ASN A 4 -11.71 5.16 30.82
N VAL A 5 -12.40 4.89 29.70
CA VAL A 5 -11.75 4.85 28.37
C VAL A 5 -11.84 6.20 27.62
N GLU A 6 -12.51 7.21 28.16
CA GLU A 6 -12.68 8.52 27.48
C GLU A 6 -11.59 9.57 27.79
N LYS A 7 -10.55 9.26 28.58
CA LYS A 7 -9.48 10.22 28.86
C LYS A 7 -8.40 10.18 27.77
N GLY A 8 -8.60 10.96 26.71
CA GLY A 8 -7.54 11.27 25.76
C GLY A 8 -7.95 11.82 24.41
N LEU A 9 -9.25 12.00 24.11
CA LEU A 9 -9.63 12.67 22.87
C LEU A 9 -9.39 14.19 23.03
N PRO A 10 -8.58 14.83 22.17
CA PRO A 10 -8.43 16.29 22.20
C PRO A 10 -9.82 16.95 22.11
N PRO A 11 -10.03 18.10 22.79
CA PRO A 11 -11.32 18.77 22.83
C PRO A 11 -11.82 18.95 21.42
N ALA A 12 -13.07 18.52 21.18
CA ALA A 12 -13.72 18.58 19.89
C ALA A 12 -13.56 19.98 19.32
N ALA A 13 -12.72 20.13 18.30
CA ALA A 13 -12.70 21.34 17.49
C ALA A 13 -14.11 21.50 16.91
N GLY A 14 -14.89 22.41 17.48
CA GLY A 14 -16.26 22.67 17.07
C GLY A 14 -16.31 23.01 15.58
N GLY A 15 -17.15 22.29 14.84
CA GLY A 15 -17.39 22.52 13.41
C GLY A 15 -17.21 21.26 12.55
N MET A 16 -17.40 21.43 11.23
CA MET A 16 -17.30 20.36 10.21
C MET A 16 -15.99 19.55 10.30
N LYS A 17 -14.90 20.16 10.78
CA LYS A 17 -13.60 19.51 11.00
C LYS A 17 -13.65 18.40 12.07
N GLY A 18 -14.45 18.58 13.12
CA GLY A 18 -14.64 17.56 14.16
C GLY A 18 -15.52 16.39 13.72
N VAL A 19 -16.44 16.62 12.77
CA VAL A 19 -17.28 15.56 12.18
C VAL A 19 -16.46 14.72 11.20
N LEU A 20 -15.66 15.37 10.33
CA LEU A 20 -14.85 14.69 9.31
C LEU A 20 -13.71 13.85 9.92
N ALA A 21 -13.22 14.21 11.11
CA ALA A 21 -12.18 13.47 11.81
C ALA A 21 -12.70 12.22 12.56
N ARG A 22 -14.03 12.02 12.64
CA ARG A 22 -14.63 10.88 13.36
C ARG A 22 -14.94 9.72 12.42
N PRO A 23 -14.80 8.46 12.87
CA PRO A 23 -15.26 7.32 12.09
C PRO A 23 -16.77 7.47 11.78
N PRO A 24 -17.24 7.12 10.57
CA PRO A 24 -16.51 6.38 9.51
C PRO A 24 -15.81 7.25 8.44
N TRP A 25 -15.87 8.59 8.54
CA TRP A 25 -15.50 9.50 7.45
C TRP A 25 -14.05 9.38 6.93
N PRO A 26 -13.00 9.28 7.78
CA PRO A 26 -11.63 9.11 7.29
C PRO A 26 -11.46 7.84 6.45
N GLY A 27 -12.16 6.75 6.82
CA GLY A 27 -12.11 5.48 6.08
C GLY A 27 -12.79 5.58 4.72
N LEU A 28 -13.95 6.26 4.66
CA LEU A 28 -14.67 6.46 3.40
C LEU A 28 -13.89 7.38 2.45
N MET A 29 -13.24 8.42 2.98
CA MET A 29 -12.33 9.27 2.22
C MET A 29 -11.13 8.48 1.67
N ALA A 30 -10.47 7.67 2.50
CA ALA A 30 -9.37 6.81 2.06
C ALA A 30 -9.80 5.83 0.97
N PHE A 31 -10.97 5.21 1.11
CA PHE A 31 -11.56 4.32 0.10
C PHE A 31 -11.73 5.04 -1.24
N VAL A 32 -12.34 6.22 -1.25
CA VAL A 32 -12.52 7.02 -2.49
C VAL A 32 -11.19 7.42 -3.11
N ILE A 33 -10.21 7.84 -2.29
CA ILE A 33 -8.87 8.21 -2.76
C ILE A 33 -8.20 7.04 -3.49
N VAL A 34 -8.30 5.82 -2.96
CA VAL A 34 -7.70 4.63 -3.57
C VAL A 34 -8.27 4.37 -4.96
N PHE A 35 -9.59 4.46 -5.16
CA PHE A 35 -10.20 4.30 -6.49
C PHE A 35 -9.74 5.37 -7.48
N VAL A 36 -9.64 6.63 -7.05
CA VAL A 36 -9.12 7.71 -7.89
C VAL A 36 -7.67 7.45 -8.27
N VAL A 37 -6.85 7.03 -7.31
CA VAL A 37 -5.42 6.76 -7.54
C VAL A 37 -5.20 5.55 -8.44
N GLN A 38 -6.07 4.54 -8.40
CA GLN A 38 -6.02 3.42 -9.35
C GLN A 38 -6.22 3.88 -10.79
N ALA A 39 -7.21 4.74 -11.05
CA ALA A 39 -7.43 5.32 -12.39
C ALA A 39 -6.24 6.20 -12.84
N LEU A 40 -5.65 6.96 -11.91
CA LEU A 40 -4.44 7.73 -12.16
C LEU A 40 -3.24 6.82 -12.47
N GLY A 41 -3.08 5.70 -11.78
CA GLY A 41 -2.02 4.72 -12.01
C GLY A 41 -1.99 4.22 -13.45
N HIS A 42 -3.14 3.83 -14.00
CA HIS A 42 -3.24 3.44 -15.42
C HIS A 42 -2.87 4.57 -16.38
N THR A 43 -3.24 5.82 -16.06
CA THR A 43 -2.87 6.99 -16.86
C THR A 43 -1.35 7.21 -16.84
N VAL A 44 -0.73 7.01 -15.67
CA VAL A 44 0.73 7.09 -15.51
C VAL A 44 1.43 5.99 -16.29
N MET A 45 0.90 4.75 -16.33
CA MET A 45 1.47 3.67 -17.14
C MET A 45 1.47 4.02 -18.63
N ILE A 46 0.35 4.51 -19.17
CA ILE A 46 0.28 4.94 -20.57
C ILE A 46 1.30 6.07 -20.85
N MET A 47 1.46 7.01 -19.92
CA MET A 47 2.47 8.07 -20.05
C MET A 47 3.91 7.51 -20.11
N MET A 48 4.21 6.47 -19.33
CA MET A 48 5.53 5.81 -19.34
C MET A 48 5.79 5.04 -20.65
N GLU A 49 4.75 4.44 -21.24
CA GLU A 49 4.86 3.67 -22.48
C GLU A 49 4.97 4.58 -23.72
N ASP A 50 4.18 5.65 -23.77
CA ASP A 50 4.00 6.44 -25.01
C ASP A 50 4.66 7.83 -24.99
N ILE A 51 4.86 8.45 -23.82
CA ILE A 51 5.15 9.90 -23.74
C ILE A 51 6.58 10.20 -23.26
N TRP A 52 7.11 9.47 -22.27
CA TRP A 52 8.40 9.82 -21.65
C TRP A 52 9.09 8.59 -21.05
N PRO A 53 10.33 8.19 -21.42
CA PRO A 53 11.32 8.71 -22.40
C PRO A 53 11.12 8.30 -23.87
N GLY A 54 10.06 7.58 -24.19
CA GLY A 54 9.73 7.13 -25.55
C GLY A 54 9.55 5.61 -25.66
N PRO A 55 9.09 5.11 -26.82
CA PRO A 55 8.79 3.68 -27.01
C PRO A 55 10.05 2.84 -26.77
N GLY A 56 9.98 1.94 -25.78
CA GLY A 56 11.07 1.01 -25.44
C GLY A 56 11.85 1.33 -24.16
N TYR A 57 11.60 2.47 -23.49
CA TYR A 57 12.27 2.85 -22.23
C TYR A 57 11.43 2.60 -20.97
N VAL A 58 10.50 1.64 -21.04
CA VAL A 58 9.53 1.39 -19.97
C VAL A 58 10.23 0.96 -18.68
N TYR A 59 11.30 0.15 -18.79
CA TYR A 59 12.05 -0.34 -17.63
C TYR A 59 12.90 0.75 -16.95
N GLU A 60 13.50 1.64 -17.73
CA GLU A 60 14.26 2.79 -17.22
C GLU A 60 13.33 3.75 -16.48
N SER A 61 12.13 3.97 -17.03
CA SER A 61 11.06 4.75 -16.40
C SER A 61 10.61 4.12 -15.08
N ALA A 62 10.42 2.80 -15.08
CA ALA A 62 10.03 2.02 -13.91
C ALA A 62 11.06 2.12 -12.78
N ILE A 63 12.35 2.00 -13.11
CA ILE A 63 13.44 2.19 -12.16
C ILE A 63 13.43 3.61 -11.60
N GLY A 64 13.29 4.63 -12.46
CA GLY A 64 13.24 6.04 -12.05
C GLY A 64 12.05 6.35 -11.14
N MET A 65 10.89 5.78 -11.43
CA MET A 65 9.67 5.96 -10.63
C MET A 65 9.78 5.30 -9.25
N GLY A 66 10.31 4.07 -9.19
CA GLY A 66 10.54 3.44 -7.90
C GLY A 66 11.62 4.14 -7.08
N LEU A 67 12.67 4.70 -7.72
CA LEU A 67 13.65 5.56 -7.05
C LEU A 67 13.00 6.81 -6.48
N PHE A 68 12.11 7.46 -7.23
CA PHE A 68 11.33 8.59 -6.74
C PHE A 68 10.48 8.20 -5.52
N GLY A 69 9.81 7.05 -5.58
CA GLY A 69 9.09 6.47 -4.45
C GLY A 69 9.98 6.22 -3.22
N ALA A 70 11.19 5.69 -3.42
CA ALA A 70 12.16 5.45 -2.34
C ALA A 70 12.65 6.76 -1.69
N VAL A 71 12.90 7.81 -2.49
CA VAL A 71 13.26 9.14 -1.97
C VAL A 71 12.10 9.75 -1.18
N LEU A 72 10.87 9.65 -1.69
CA LEU A 72 9.68 10.09 -0.97
C LEU A 72 9.51 9.35 0.35
N LEU A 73 9.75 8.03 0.37
CA LEU A 73 9.70 7.24 1.59
C LEU A 73 10.73 7.74 2.60
N TRP A 74 11.97 7.92 2.16
CA TRP A 74 13.05 8.40 3.01
C TRP A 74 12.77 9.79 3.60
N LEU A 75 12.23 10.71 2.80
CA LEU A 75 11.79 12.03 3.26
C LEU A 75 10.62 11.91 4.25
N GLY A 76 9.63 11.08 3.95
CA GLY A 76 8.47 10.84 4.81
C GLY A 76 8.83 10.23 6.15
N MET A 77 9.78 9.28 6.16
CA MET A 77 10.26 8.61 7.36
C MET A 77 11.01 9.55 8.32
N ARG A 78 11.52 10.68 7.82
CA ARG A 78 12.16 11.73 8.64
C ARG A 78 11.19 12.78 9.15
N ASN A 79 9.94 12.75 8.68
CA ASN A 79 8.94 13.74 9.06
C ASN A 79 8.25 13.36 10.36
N THR A 80 8.19 14.28 11.31
CA THR A 80 7.53 14.08 12.61
C THR A 80 6.02 14.34 12.57
N HIS A 81 5.52 15.00 11.53
CA HIS A 81 4.10 15.30 11.39
C HIS A 81 3.33 14.10 10.82
N GLU A 82 2.40 13.54 11.61
CA GLU A 82 1.60 12.35 11.25
C GLU A 82 0.92 12.47 9.87
N VAL A 83 0.14 13.54 9.63
CA VAL A 83 -0.60 13.72 8.37
C VAL A 83 0.32 13.77 7.15
N ALA A 84 1.41 14.54 7.24
CA ALA A 84 2.35 14.67 6.13
C ALA A 84 3.10 13.36 5.89
N ALA A 85 3.55 12.69 6.96
CA ALA A 85 4.22 11.39 6.88
C ALA A 85 3.31 10.32 6.25
N THR A 86 2.02 10.28 6.61
CA THR A 86 1.04 9.37 5.97
C THR A 86 0.91 9.64 4.47
N TRP A 87 0.83 10.90 4.03
CA TRP A 87 0.78 11.24 2.61
C TRP A 87 2.06 10.84 1.86
N TYR A 88 3.23 11.12 2.45
CA TYR A 88 4.50 10.66 1.88
C TYR A 88 4.56 9.14 1.79
N GLY A 89 4.11 8.43 2.82
CA GLY A 89 4.04 6.98 2.83
C GLY A 89 3.11 6.42 1.76
N PHE A 90 1.91 6.98 1.62
CA PHE A 90 0.94 6.57 0.61
C PHE A 90 1.52 6.68 -0.81
N TRP A 91 2.02 7.87 -1.19
CA TRP A 91 2.62 8.07 -2.51
C TRP A 91 3.89 7.25 -2.71
N ALA A 92 4.73 7.13 -1.69
CA ALA A 92 5.91 6.27 -1.76
C ALA A 92 5.54 4.81 -2.04
N GLY A 93 4.54 4.27 -1.34
CA GLY A 93 4.04 2.92 -1.56
C GLY A 93 3.50 2.73 -2.98
N THR A 94 2.70 3.67 -3.47
CA THR A 94 2.17 3.66 -4.85
C THR A 94 3.29 3.68 -5.90
N PHE A 95 4.29 4.55 -5.78
CA PHE A 95 5.40 4.64 -6.74
C PHE A 95 6.37 3.46 -6.65
N LEU A 96 6.62 2.93 -5.44
CA LEU A 96 7.41 1.71 -5.27
C LEU A 96 6.72 0.49 -5.88
N TRP A 97 5.40 0.39 -5.73
CA TRP A 97 4.60 -0.66 -6.37
C TRP A 97 4.68 -0.55 -7.89
N THR A 98 4.17 0.57 -8.43
CA THR A 98 4.06 0.79 -9.88
C THR A 98 5.41 0.77 -10.57
N GLY A 99 6.46 1.30 -9.94
CA GLY A 99 7.81 1.32 -10.50
C GLY A 99 8.54 -0.01 -10.36
N TRP A 100 8.77 -0.49 -9.14
CA TRP A 100 9.66 -1.64 -8.93
C TRP A 100 8.95 -2.98 -8.87
N VAL A 101 7.79 -3.07 -8.21
CA VAL A 101 7.12 -4.37 -8.00
C VAL A 101 6.41 -4.84 -9.26
N GLU A 102 5.57 -3.98 -9.84
CA GLU A 102 4.74 -4.30 -11.00
C GLU A 102 5.60 -4.62 -12.24
N PHE A 103 6.55 -3.75 -12.58
CA PHE A 103 7.44 -3.99 -13.72
C PHE A 103 8.43 -5.15 -13.49
N ALA A 104 8.72 -5.53 -12.25
CA ALA A 104 9.45 -6.78 -12.00
C ALA A 104 8.62 -8.01 -12.39
N PHE A 105 7.29 -7.98 -12.19
CA PHE A 105 6.40 -9.05 -12.66
C PHE A 105 6.25 -9.05 -14.18
N VAL A 106 6.13 -7.88 -14.82
CA VAL A 106 6.14 -7.75 -16.28
C VAL A 106 7.43 -8.32 -16.87
N TRP A 107 8.58 -7.90 -16.34
CA TRP A 107 9.88 -8.41 -16.76
C TRP A 107 9.99 -9.94 -16.58
N SER A 108 9.57 -10.45 -15.42
CA SER A 108 9.59 -11.89 -15.14
C SER A 108 8.69 -12.67 -16.09
N ALA A 109 7.50 -12.16 -16.40
CA ALA A 109 6.57 -12.77 -17.35
C ALA A 109 7.16 -12.82 -18.78
N GLN A 110 7.80 -11.73 -19.21
CA GLN A 110 8.47 -11.67 -20.52
C GLN A 110 9.65 -12.64 -20.62
N VAL A 111 10.52 -12.68 -19.61
CA VAL A 111 11.70 -13.56 -19.59
C VAL A 111 11.30 -15.04 -19.55
N LEU A 112 10.25 -15.38 -18.79
CA LEU A 112 9.74 -16.74 -18.70
C LEU A 112 8.83 -17.12 -19.87
N GLY A 113 8.47 -16.17 -20.75
CA GLY A 113 7.56 -16.40 -21.87
C GLY A 113 6.16 -16.83 -21.45
N VAL A 114 5.67 -16.32 -20.31
CA VAL A 114 4.34 -16.66 -19.80
C VAL A 114 3.28 -16.03 -20.72
N PRO A 115 2.37 -16.82 -21.32
CA PRO A 115 1.32 -16.28 -22.15
C PRO A 115 0.21 -15.63 -21.30
N ASP A 116 -0.47 -14.64 -21.88
CA ASP A 116 -1.71 -14.08 -21.32
C ASP A 116 -2.76 -15.20 -21.16
N LEU A 117 -3.55 -15.13 -20.09
CA LEU A 117 -4.65 -16.06 -19.87
C LEU A 117 -5.82 -15.66 -20.77
N MET A 118 -6.17 -16.53 -21.72
CA MET A 118 -7.31 -16.32 -22.62
C MET A 118 -8.62 -16.73 -21.95
N ASP A 119 -9.70 -16.00 -22.25
CA ASP A 119 -11.03 -16.29 -21.74
C ASP A 119 -11.58 -17.60 -22.38
N PRO A 120 -11.96 -18.61 -21.58
CA PRO A 120 -12.56 -19.85 -22.10
C PRO A 120 -13.90 -19.65 -22.81
N TYR A 121 -14.63 -18.57 -22.50
CA TYR A 121 -15.99 -18.30 -22.97
C TYR A 121 -16.03 -17.36 -24.18
N TYR A 122 -14.98 -16.57 -24.40
CA TYR A 122 -14.87 -15.61 -25.50
C TYR A 122 -13.54 -15.78 -26.26
N PRO A 123 -13.53 -16.41 -27.45
CA PRO A 123 -12.29 -16.65 -28.19
C PRO A 123 -11.62 -15.32 -28.58
N GLY A 124 -10.36 -15.17 -28.18
CA GLY A 124 -9.54 -13.98 -28.44
C GLY A 124 -9.63 -12.88 -27.37
N ALA A 125 -10.49 -13.03 -26.36
CA ALA A 125 -10.50 -12.13 -25.21
C ALA A 125 -9.41 -12.54 -24.20
N ILE A 126 -8.65 -11.56 -23.70
CA ILE A 126 -7.66 -11.76 -22.64
C ILE A 126 -8.39 -11.62 -21.31
N ALA A 127 -8.44 -12.71 -20.53
CA ALA A 127 -9.01 -12.72 -19.19
C ALA A 127 -8.06 -12.05 -18.18
N THR A 128 -6.77 -12.38 -18.25
CA THR A 128 -5.75 -11.87 -17.32
C THR A 128 -4.41 -11.74 -18.02
N LYS A 129 -3.70 -10.65 -17.73
CA LYS A 129 -2.34 -10.43 -18.24
C LYS A 129 -1.29 -11.33 -17.57
N ALA A 130 -0.24 -11.67 -18.31
CA ALA A 130 0.81 -12.58 -17.87
C ALA A 130 1.50 -12.14 -16.56
N GLU A 131 1.70 -10.85 -16.34
CA GLU A 131 2.30 -10.30 -15.12
C GLU A 131 1.51 -10.66 -13.86
N TYR A 132 0.17 -10.66 -13.93
CA TYR A 132 -0.66 -11.02 -12.78
C TYR A 132 -0.64 -12.53 -12.49
N LEU A 133 -0.43 -13.36 -13.51
CA LEU A 133 -0.18 -14.80 -13.32
C LEU A 133 1.13 -15.03 -12.56
N VAL A 134 2.18 -14.26 -12.90
CA VAL A 134 3.45 -14.31 -12.19
C VAL A 134 3.31 -13.72 -10.78
N MET A 135 2.52 -12.66 -10.60
CA MET A 135 2.25 -12.06 -9.28
C MET A 135 1.69 -13.10 -8.30
N MET A 136 0.83 -14.02 -8.74
CA MET A 136 0.31 -15.09 -7.87
C MET A 136 1.41 -15.96 -7.25
N SER A 137 2.58 -16.10 -7.89
CA SER A 137 3.72 -16.84 -7.32
C SER A 137 4.26 -16.22 -6.03
N SER A 138 4.06 -14.91 -5.83
CA SER A 138 4.49 -14.18 -4.64
C SER A 138 3.53 -14.30 -3.44
N ILE A 139 2.40 -15.01 -3.57
CA ILE A 139 1.43 -15.20 -2.48
C ILE A 139 2.07 -15.87 -1.25
N GLY A 140 3.04 -16.75 -1.46
CA GLY A 140 3.80 -17.38 -0.38
C GLY A 140 4.65 -16.38 0.40
N VAL A 141 5.32 -15.46 -0.30
CA VAL A 141 6.13 -14.39 0.31
C VAL A 141 5.23 -13.41 1.06
N MET A 142 4.09 -13.03 0.46
CA MET A 142 3.09 -12.19 1.10
C MET A 142 2.55 -12.88 2.36
N GLY A 143 2.14 -14.15 2.28
CA GLY A 143 1.64 -14.91 3.43
C GLY A 143 2.65 -15.00 4.57
N ALA A 144 3.91 -15.32 4.27
CA ALA A 144 4.97 -15.42 5.27
C ALA A 144 5.20 -14.09 6.01
N THR A 145 5.21 -12.97 5.28
CA THR A 145 5.40 -11.64 5.86
C THR A 145 4.17 -11.15 6.64
N LEU A 146 2.95 -11.43 6.15
CA LEU A 146 1.71 -11.14 6.88
C LEU A 146 1.62 -11.91 8.21
N VAL A 147 2.06 -13.18 8.24
CA VAL A 147 2.14 -13.96 9.49
C VAL A 147 3.11 -13.31 10.48
N TYR A 148 4.27 -12.83 10.00
CA TYR A 148 5.20 -12.06 10.83
C TYR A 148 4.52 -10.81 11.42
N PHE A 149 3.83 -10.00 10.60
CA PHE A 149 3.13 -8.81 11.09
C PHE A 149 1.98 -9.12 12.04
N LEU A 150 1.28 -10.24 11.82
CA LEU A 150 0.20 -10.70 12.69
C LEU A 150 0.71 -11.06 14.09
N PHE A 151 1.90 -11.63 14.22
CA PHE A 151 2.50 -11.99 15.51
C PHE A 151 3.45 -10.95 16.09
N ASN A 152 3.82 -9.93 15.32
CA ASN A 152 4.68 -8.86 15.79
C ASN A 152 3.96 -8.02 16.85
N LYS A 153 4.46 -8.05 18.09
CA LYS A 153 3.95 -7.25 19.22
C LYS A 153 4.11 -5.74 19.01
N GLU A 154 5.03 -5.33 18.14
CA GLU A 154 5.25 -3.92 17.80
C GLU A 154 4.37 -3.44 16.65
N THR A 155 3.56 -4.31 16.02
CA THR A 155 2.66 -3.89 14.95
C THR A 155 1.68 -2.84 15.46
N LYS A 156 1.53 -1.76 14.69
CA LYS A 156 0.71 -0.59 15.04
C LYS A 156 -0.49 -0.40 14.10
N CYS A 157 -0.62 -1.25 13.09
CA CYS A 157 -1.76 -1.30 12.18
C CYS A 157 -3.02 -1.76 12.92
N ASN A 158 -4.12 -1.03 12.75
CA ASN A 158 -5.38 -1.33 13.42
C ASN A 158 -5.97 -2.69 13.01
N PHE A 159 -5.75 -3.11 11.76
CA PHE A 159 -6.21 -4.41 11.25
C PHE A 159 -5.56 -5.58 12.00
N PHE A 160 -4.23 -5.62 12.07
CA PHE A 160 -3.53 -6.68 12.81
C PHE A 160 -3.85 -6.65 14.31
N ILE A 161 -3.93 -5.46 14.93
CA ILE A 161 -4.30 -5.33 16.34
C ILE A 161 -5.73 -5.83 16.60
N TRP A 162 -6.66 -5.65 15.66
CA TRP A 162 -8.00 -6.21 15.77
C TRP A 162 -7.96 -7.74 15.76
N PHE A 163 -7.22 -8.36 14.84
CA PHE A 163 -7.06 -9.82 14.79
C PHE A 163 -6.36 -10.37 16.03
N GLN A 164 -5.26 -9.75 16.47
CA GLN A 164 -4.55 -10.15 17.70
C GLN A 164 -5.44 -10.11 18.93
N ARG A 165 -6.35 -9.12 19.04
CA ARG A 165 -7.31 -9.00 20.14
C ARG A 165 -8.41 -10.06 20.04
N ARG A 166 -8.95 -10.32 18.85
CA ARG A 166 -10.07 -11.25 18.65
C ARG A 166 -9.64 -12.72 18.77
N LEU A 167 -8.48 -13.07 18.22
CA LEU A 167 -7.94 -14.42 18.19
C LEU A 167 -6.97 -14.73 19.34
N ARG A 168 -6.74 -13.77 20.25
CA ARG A 168 -5.82 -13.90 21.41
C ARG A 168 -4.37 -14.25 21.02
N LEU A 169 -3.91 -13.80 19.85
CA LEU A 169 -2.59 -14.11 19.28
C LEU A 169 -1.45 -13.20 19.79
N LYS A 170 -1.61 -12.57 20.96
CA LYS A 170 -0.61 -11.62 21.46
C LYS A 170 0.63 -12.36 21.98
N THR A 171 1.77 -12.10 21.37
CA THR A 171 3.07 -12.69 21.72
C THR A 171 3.80 -11.95 22.84
N GLY A 172 3.34 -10.76 23.23
CA GLY A 172 3.94 -9.98 24.32
C GLY A 172 3.36 -8.57 24.44
N LYS A 173 3.91 -7.77 25.37
CA LYS A 173 3.59 -6.35 25.51
C LYS A 173 4.46 -5.53 24.54
N PRO A 174 3.88 -4.57 23.79
CA PRO A 174 4.66 -3.66 22.94
C PRO A 174 5.58 -2.77 23.79
N ASN A 175 6.72 -2.36 23.23
CA ASN A 175 7.62 -1.43 23.88
C ASN A 175 7.02 0.00 23.87
N PRO A 176 6.86 0.67 25.04
CA PRO A 176 6.39 2.04 25.10
C PRO A 176 7.32 3.07 24.43
N SER A 177 8.63 2.80 24.35
CA SER A 177 9.60 3.74 23.76
C SER A 177 9.76 3.61 22.24
N HIS A 178 9.06 2.67 21.61
CA HIS A 178 9.15 2.48 20.16
C HIS A 178 8.28 3.51 19.43
N GLU A 179 8.92 4.53 18.87
CA GLU A 179 8.26 5.57 18.08
C GLU A 179 7.73 5.03 16.75
N ARG A 180 6.58 5.56 16.33
CA ARG A 180 5.89 5.14 15.11
C ARG A 180 6.48 5.86 13.91
N ASN A 181 6.92 5.09 12.92
CA ASN A 181 7.19 5.63 11.60
C ASN A 181 5.93 5.57 10.74
N PHE A 182 5.15 6.66 10.73
CA PHE A 182 3.88 6.73 9.99
C PHE A 182 4.08 6.53 8.48
N ALA A 183 5.11 7.13 7.88
CA ALA A 183 5.39 6.99 6.46
C ALA A 183 5.74 5.54 6.09
N GLY A 184 6.61 4.90 6.86
CA GLY A 184 7.00 3.50 6.64
C GLY A 184 5.82 2.53 6.77
N ILE A 185 4.99 2.73 7.79
CA ILE A 185 3.78 1.90 7.99
C ILE A 185 2.81 2.09 6.82
N THR A 186 2.49 3.35 6.45
CA THR A 186 1.53 3.61 5.37
C THR A 186 2.05 3.12 4.02
N ALA A 187 3.34 3.28 3.71
CA ALA A 187 3.92 2.77 2.46
C ALA A 187 3.82 1.25 2.36
N LEU A 188 4.17 0.55 3.45
CA LEU A 188 4.04 -0.89 3.53
C LEU A 188 2.57 -1.32 3.38
N GLU A 189 1.67 -0.73 4.16
CA GLU A 189 0.23 -1.01 4.07
C GLU A 189 -0.30 -0.79 2.65
N THR A 190 0.13 0.28 1.98
CA THR A 190 -0.26 0.57 0.59
C THR A 190 0.20 -0.53 -0.36
N ILE A 191 1.45 -0.99 -0.24
CA ILE A 191 1.99 -2.09 -1.07
C ILE A 191 1.16 -3.37 -0.90
N TYR A 192 0.83 -3.76 0.33
CA TYR A 192 0.05 -4.99 0.58
C TYR A 192 -1.43 -4.87 0.18
N VAL A 193 -1.98 -3.67 0.12
CA VAL A 193 -3.37 -3.45 -0.33
C VAL A 193 -3.46 -3.45 -1.86
N ILE A 194 -2.40 -3.03 -2.56
CA ILE A 194 -2.36 -3.06 -4.02
C ILE A 194 -2.10 -4.48 -4.54
N TRP A 195 -1.29 -5.27 -3.83
CA TRP A 195 -1.11 -6.70 -4.10
C TRP A 195 -2.45 -7.47 -4.02
#